data_AF-A7SAI4-F1
#
_entry.id   AF-A7SAI4-F1
#
_cell.length_a   1.000
_cell.length_b   1.000
_cell.length_c   1.000
_cell.angle_alpha   90.00
_cell.angle_beta   90.00
_cell.angle_gamma   90.00
#
_symmetry.space_group_name_H-M   'P 1'
#
loop_
_entity.id
_entity.type
_entity.pdbx_description
1 polymer ?
#
loop_
_entity_poly.entity_id
_entity_poly.type
_entity_poly.pdbx_seq_one_letter_code
_entity_poly.pdbx_strand_id
1 'polypeptide(L)'
;MHAVTVALREQSSSSGLEETSSSANNSPEKSLSPRTSYLSDLHLPPIDQKSGDEIIEPIKEVTEGIKLLCMTCEEEIRVQDLKIHREFHRALQIFRYTMDNKPNTVKQLVTRRRSLMRKLNENANFENPVSIRKLQKLNAAYELLKSNLVDRWGTLREVALVDPKEYHVMGQSTLLNCALAFGICEDKNSRWKTTMEDRHTFCDYFCNDPQSGFFAVFDGYNGATAAGTSAKTFPEVLARKVESVYRPGLASEGVDAKITTALRETYEDVDRILLYGVDEDSRNRWSGCSAVTCLLRGNKLYIANAGNVRAVLCKGDGSMIRLTQEHTPRNKRERHRVSKYGEVYKSEKTALVNGLTTNTRGLGNHGDPHLKSSVICQPSVNCVTLDEADQFVILATNGVWEVFSEEEVILLLEDLMPELDVKEIVRRMNNASEKKSKVAKQCNTKRESAKTTGSSQQESKSTSASSKSSDTISIRLPEIVSNKGKAATASDSLIRMEEKAQELAKALSERLVQSALMAGSKDNTTVAVILLKGCPLQMFLLPSLRQ
;
A
#
# COMPACT_ATOMS: atom_id res chain seq x y z
N MET A 1 -40.59 -15.77 51.56
CA MET A 1 -41.35 -16.85 52.20
C MET A 1 -40.97 -18.16 51.52
N HIS A 2 -40.34 -19.07 52.28
CA HIS A 2 -40.16 -20.53 52.07
C HIS A 2 -39.52 -20.97 50.72
N ALA A 3 -38.26 -21.43 50.59
CA ALA A 3 -37.40 -22.34 51.37
C ALA A 3 -37.95 -23.77 51.54
N VAL A 4 -37.39 -24.75 50.79
CA VAL A 4 -37.16 -26.18 51.15
C VAL A 4 -36.06 -26.71 50.19
N THR A 5 -34.79 -26.99 50.55
CA THR A 5 -34.14 -28.05 51.36
C THR A 5 -33.58 -29.23 50.53
N VAL A 6 -32.24 -29.22 50.41
CA VAL A 6 -31.21 -30.28 50.57
C VAL A 6 -31.62 -31.77 50.51
N ALA A 7 -30.87 -32.57 49.73
CA ALA A 7 -30.38 -33.89 50.16
C ALA A 7 -29.09 -34.29 49.42
N LEU A 8 -28.05 -34.55 50.21
CA LEU A 8 -26.75 -35.13 49.85
C LEU A 8 -26.86 -36.64 49.61
N ARG A 9 -25.97 -37.18 48.77
CA ARG A 9 -25.37 -38.51 49.02
C ARG A 9 -23.99 -38.61 48.37
N GLU A 10 -22.98 -38.72 49.23
CA GLU A 10 -21.63 -39.16 48.93
C GLU A 10 -21.55 -40.68 48.79
N GLN A 11 -20.47 -41.14 48.12
CA GLN A 11 -19.66 -42.36 48.29
C GLN A 11 -19.37 -43.00 46.93
N SER A 12 -18.19 -43.50 46.59
CA SER A 12 -16.80 -43.41 47.05
C SER A 12 -16.04 -44.44 46.20
N SER A 13 -14.77 -44.16 45.85
CA SER A 13 -13.69 -45.11 45.45
C SER A 13 -13.94 -45.98 44.19
N SER A 14 -12.99 -46.38 43.34
CA SER A 14 -11.54 -46.67 43.44
C SER A 14 -10.99 -46.74 42.01
N SER A 15 -9.92 -46.01 41.67
CA SER A 15 -8.56 -46.51 41.36
C SER A 15 -8.46 -47.76 40.46
N GLY A 16 -7.74 -47.63 39.35
CA GLY A 16 -7.20 -48.74 38.55
C GLY A 16 -6.45 -48.28 37.30
N LEU A 17 -5.16 -47.99 37.46
CA LEU A 17 -4.16 -47.85 36.40
C LEU A 17 -3.71 -49.24 35.95
N GLU A 18 -3.65 -49.52 34.65
CA GLU A 18 -2.72 -50.52 34.08
C GLU A 18 -2.20 -50.04 32.71
N GLU A 19 -0.90 -49.78 32.68
CA GLU A 19 -0.04 -49.88 31.50
C GLU A 19 0.26 -51.36 31.24
N THR A 20 0.25 -51.81 29.99
CA THR A 20 1.19 -52.86 29.55
C THR A 20 1.56 -52.68 28.07
N SER A 21 2.88 -52.73 27.86
CA SER A 21 3.63 -52.77 26.62
C SER A 21 3.57 -54.14 25.92
N SER A 22 3.78 -54.20 24.61
CA SER A 22 4.69 -55.22 24.05
C SER A 22 5.21 -54.83 22.65
N SER A 23 6.53 -54.91 22.54
CA SER A 23 7.36 -54.80 21.34
C SER A 23 7.83 -56.19 20.90
N ALA A 24 8.03 -56.39 19.59
CA ALA A 24 9.19 -57.04 18.96
C ALA A 24 8.78 -57.83 17.70
N ASN A 25 9.51 -57.63 16.60
CA ASN A 25 9.97 -58.73 15.75
C ASN A 25 11.18 -58.30 14.91
N ASN A 26 12.22 -59.14 14.98
CA ASN A 26 13.52 -59.05 14.30
C ASN A 26 13.51 -59.83 12.97
N SER A 27 14.36 -59.41 12.03
CA SER A 27 14.84 -60.09 10.79
C SER A 27 15.62 -61.40 11.11
N PRO A 28 16.04 -62.30 10.15
CA PRO A 28 16.96 -62.00 9.02
C PRO A 28 16.92 -62.90 7.73
N GLU A 29 17.79 -62.52 6.77
CA GLU A 29 18.34 -63.10 5.51
C GLU A 29 18.21 -64.60 5.13
N LYS A 30 18.09 -64.89 3.81
CA LYS A 30 19.03 -65.72 2.99
C LYS A 30 18.67 -65.82 1.49
N SER A 31 19.69 -66.18 0.70
CA SER A 31 19.94 -65.94 -0.74
C SER A 31 20.09 -67.21 -1.61
N LEU A 32 20.06 -67.02 -2.95
CA LEU A 32 20.74 -67.73 -4.08
C LEU A 32 20.03 -68.79 -4.99
N SER A 33 19.68 -68.34 -6.23
CA SER A 33 20.10 -68.86 -7.59
C SER A 33 19.58 -70.22 -8.14
N PRO A 34 19.90 -70.68 -9.40
CA PRO A 34 20.28 -70.04 -10.69
C PRO A 34 19.57 -70.66 -11.95
N ARG A 35 19.76 -70.09 -13.16
CA ARG A 35 20.37 -70.77 -14.35
C ARG A 35 20.29 -69.95 -15.65
N THR A 36 21.42 -69.96 -16.35
CA THR A 36 21.74 -69.40 -17.68
C THR A 36 21.72 -70.50 -18.77
N SER A 37 21.49 -70.14 -20.04
CA SER A 37 22.22 -70.58 -21.26
C SER A 37 21.51 -70.05 -22.53
N TYR A 38 22.16 -69.17 -23.29
CA TYR A 38 22.96 -69.38 -24.53
C TYR A 38 22.13 -69.59 -25.82
N LEU A 39 22.25 -68.64 -26.76
CA LEU A 39 22.69 -68.84 -28.16
C LEU A 39 22.70 -67.51 -28.95
N SER A 40 23.84 -67.21 -29.57
CA SER A 40 24.09 -66.25 -30.65
C SER A 40 23.72 -66.91 -32.00
N ASP A 41 23.51 -66.31 -33.18
CA ASP A 41 23.88 -65.07 -33.87
C ASP A 41 22.90 -64.86 -35.05
N LEU A 42 22.57 -63.62 -35.45
CA LEU A 42 22.56 -63.18 -36.88
C LEU A 42 22.39 -61.66 -37.02
N HIS A 43 23.15 -61.10 -37.96
CA HIS A 43 23.39 -59.68 -38.29
C HIS A 43 22.17 -58.84 -38.71
N LEU A 44 22.17 -57.56 -38.28
CA LEU A 44 21.67 -56.39 -39.03
C LEU A 44 22.63 -55.19 -38.81
N PRO A 45 22.80 -54.29 -39.79
CA PRO A 45 23.86 -53.28 -39.80
C PRO A 45 23.58 -52.10 -38.83
N PRO A 46 24.62 -51.34 -38.42
CA PRO A 46 24.49 -50.30 -37.42
C PRO A 46 23.75 -49.08 -37.96
N ILE A 47 22.73 -48.62 -37.22
CA ILE A 47 22.12 -47.31 -37.41
C ILE A 47 23.00 -46.29 -36.69
N ASP A 48 23.64 -45.42 -37.46
CA ASP A 48 24.42 -44.30 -36.97
C ASP A 48 23.45 -43.21 -36.49
N GLN A 49 23.08 -43.24 -35.21
CA GLN A 49 22.43 -42.12 -34.52
C GLN A 49 23.47 -41.45 -33.64
N LYS A 50 24.07 -40.38 -34.18
CA LYS A 50 24.79 -39.40 -33.37
C LYS A 50 23.85 -38.85 -32.30
N SER A 51 24.04 -39.32 -31.08
CA SER A 51 23.61 -38.66 -29.85
C SER A 51 24.33 -37.31 -29.76
N GLY A 52 23.69 -36.27 -30.28
CA GLY A 52 23.96 -34.90 -29.86
C GLY A 52 23.24 -34.70 -28.54
N ASP A 53 23.93 -34.96 -27.43
CA ASP A 53 23.54 -34.42 -26.13
C ASP A 53 23.70 -32.89 -26.20
N GLU A 54 22.72 -32.20 -26.79
CA GLU A 54 22.47 -30.82 -26.41
C GLU A 54 21.92 -30.86 -24.99
N ILE A 55 22.83 -30.67 -24.04
CA ILE A 55 22.51 -30.31 -22.66
C ILE A 55 21.62 -29.07 -22.77
N ILE A 56 20.31 -29.27 -22.68
CA ILE A 56 19.37 -28.18 -22.47
C ILE A 56 19.73 -27.62 -21.10
N GLU A 57 20.45 -26.49 -21.09
CA GLU A 57 20.66 -25.75 -19.86
C GLU A 57 19.28 -25.50 -19.23
N PRO A 58 19.07 -25.88 -17.96
CA PRO A 58 17.81 -25.58 -17.30
C PRO A 58 17.60 -24.07 -17.40
N ILE A 59 16.45 -23.70 -17.96
CA ILE A 59 15.99 -22.31 -18.03
C ILE A 59 16.20 -21.72 -16.64
N LYS A 60 17.08 -20.71 -16.51
CA LYS A 60 17.27 -19.99 -15.25
C LYS A 60 15.89 -19.56 -14.75
N GLU A 61 15.41 -20.22 -13.71
CA GLU A 61 14.30 -19.74 -12.90
C GLU A 61 14.60 -18.27 -12.58
N VAL A 62 13.61 -17.39 -12.73
CA VAL A 62 13.75 -15.97 -12.39
C VAL A 62 13.87 -15.88 -10.87
N THR A 63 15.08 -16.16 -10.40
CA THR A 63 15.57 -16.08 -9.02
C THR A 63 15.96 -14.65 -8.65
N GLU A 64 15.91 -13.74 -9.62
CA GLU A 64 16.14 -12.32 -9.41
C GLU A 64 14.85 -11.68 -8.90
N GLY A 65 14.64 -11.72 -7.57
CA GLY A 65 13.53 -11.04 -6.91
C GLY A 65 13.44 -9.54 -7.29
N ILE A 66 12.27 -8.95 -7.06
CA ILE A 66 11.92 -7.56 -7.44
C ILE A 66 13.01 -6.56 -7.02
N LYS A 67 13.48 -5.75 -7.97
CA LYS A 67 14.50 -4.69 -7.78
C LYS A 67 13.89 -3.32 -7.99
N LEU A 68 14.46 -2.31 -7.33
CA LEU A 68 14.11 -0.91 -7.47
C LEU A 68 15.38 -0.07 -7.63
N LEU A 69 15.33 0.93 -8.51
CA LEU A 69 16.41 1.91 -8.63
C LEU A 69 16.42 2.85 -7.41
N CYS A 70 17.54 2.91 -6.69
CA CYS A 70 17.70 3.91 -5.64
C CYS A 70 17.96 5.29 -6.26
N MET A 71 17.11 6.27 -5.96
CA MET A 71 17.27 7.63 -6.46
C MET A 71 18.46 8.42 -5.89
N THR A 72 19.08 7.93 -4.82
CA THR A 72 20.18 8.64 -4.15
C THR A 72 21.55 8.19 -4.68
N CYS A 73 21.69 6.93 -5.07
CA CYS A 73 22.94 6.36 -5.59
C CYS A 73 22.84 5.75 -6.99
N GLU A 74 21.64 5.68 -7.57
CA GLU A 74 21.39 5.08 -8.89
C GLU A 74 21.75 3.58 -8.98
N GLU A 75 21.85 2.89 -7.83
CA GLU A 75 22.05 1.45 -7.75
C GLU A 75 20.69 0.71 -7.76
N GLU A 76 20.63 -0.45 -8.40
CA GLU A 76 19.48 -1.36 -8.31
C GLU A 76 19.50 -2.16 -7.01
N ILE A 77 18.45 -2.01 -6.22
CA ILE A 77 18.33 -2.60 -4.88
C ILE A 77 17.17 -3.57 -4.87
N ARG A 78 17.42 -4.80 -4.42
CA ARG A 78 16.33 -5.76 -4.15
C ARG A 78 15.41 -5.19 -3.09
N VAL A 79 14.10 -5.36 -3.28
CA VAL A 79 13.06 -4.86 -2.36
C VAL A 79 13.31 -5.32 -0.89
N GLN A 80 13.82 -6.53 -0.70
CA GLN A 80 14.18 -7.08 0.63
C GLN A 80 15.31 -6.31 1.33
N ASP A 81 16.25 -5.76 0.57
CA ASP A 81 17.41 -5.01 1.07
C ASP A 81 17.11 -3.51 1.24
N LEU A 82 15.95 -3.04 0.74
CA LEU A 82 15.63 -1.61 0.61
C LEU A 82 15.68 -0.85 1.94
N LYS A 83 15.16 -1.45 3.02
CA LYS A 83 15.18 -0.83 4.35
C LYS A 83 16.60 -0.58 4.85
N ILE A 84 17.47 -1.59 4.72
CA ILE A 84 18.87 -1.51 5.16
C ILE A 84 19.62 -0.49 4.30
N HIS A 85 19.35 -0.48 3.00
CA HIS A 85 19.92 0.48 2.07
C HIS A 85 19.53 1.94 2.41
N ARG A 86 18.25 2.20 2.76
CA ARG A 86 17.83 3.52 3.26
C ARG A 86 18.52 3.90 4.58
N GLU A 87 18.70 2.95 5.49
CA GLU A 87 19.42 3.18 6.75
C GLU A 87 20.89 3.51 6.50
N PHE A 88 21.51 2.89 5.49
CA PHE A 88 22.88 3.20 5.06
C PHE A 88 23.00 4.66 4.58
N HIS A 89 22.10 5.13 3.70
CA HIS A 89 22.08 6.54 3.30
C HIS A 89 21.87 7.49 4.48
N ARG A 90 20.98 7.17 5.41
CA ARG A 90 20.80 7.97 6.64
C ARG A 90 22.07 8.00 7.48
N ALA A 91 22.79 6.88 7.59
CA ALA A 91 24.04 6.81 8.33
C ALA A 91 25.14 7.68 7.68
N LEU A 92 25.27 7.65 6.35
CA LEU A 92 26.15 8.56 5.61
C LEU A 92 25.78 10.03 5.88
N GLN A 93 24.49 10.37 5.84
CA GLN A 93 24.02 11.73 6.10
C GLN A 93 24.33 12.19 7.54
N ILE A 94 24.16 11.33 8.55
CA ILE A 94 24.53 11.61 9.95
C ILE A 94 26.02 11.93 10.07
N PHE A 95 26.86 11.18 9.34
CA PHE A 95 28.30 11.39 9.29
C PHE A 95 28.75 12.51 8.34
N ARG A 96 27.79 13.15 7.66
CA ARG A 96 27.98 14.22 6.67
C ARG A 96 28.88 13.76 5.51
N TYR A 97 28.62 12.55 5.04
CA TYR A 97 29.18 11.99 3.81
C TYR A 97 28.13 12.01 2.69
N THR A 98 28.61 12.03 1.46
CA THR A 98 27.83 11.75 0.25
C THR A 98 28.23 10.38 -0.30
N MET A 99 27.57 9.91 -1.36
CA MET A 99 27.99 8.67 -2.02
C MET A 99 29.39 8.78 -2.61
N ASP A 100 29.72 9.93 -3.22
CA ASP A 100 31.04 10.18 -3.84
C ASP A 100 32.19 10.28 -2.83
N ASN A 101 31.87 10.69 -1.61
CA ASN A 101 32.84 10.87 -0.52
C ASN A 101 32.50 9.98 0.67
N LYS A 102 32.13 8.73 0.40
CA LYS A 102 31.91 7.73 1.46
C LYS A 102 33.26 7.31 2.08
N PRO A 103 33.28 6.91 3.37
CA PRO A 103 34.52 6.43 3.98
C PRO A 103 34.93 5.11 3.31
N ASN A 104 36.21 4.95 3.02
CA ASN A 104 36.78 3.72 2.44
C ASN A 104 37.55 2.89 3.47
N THR A 105 37.82 3.46 4.65
CA THR A 105 38.53 2.75 5.74
C THR A 105 37.91 3.04 7.10
N VAL A 106 38.00 2.07 8.01
CA VAL A 106 37.54 2.23 9.40
C VAL A 106 38.26 3.39 10.09
N LYS A 107 39.54 3.63 9.74
CA LYS A 107 40.33 4.75 10.29
C LYS A 107 39.73 6.12 9.94
N GLN A 108 39.29 6.33 8.70
CA GLN A 108 38.59 7.55 8.30
C GLN A 108 37.28 7.72 9.07
N LEU A 109 36.51 6.64 9.21
CA LEU A 109 35.25 6.65 9.96
C LEU A 109 35.44 6.97 11.44
N VAL A 110 36.43 6.38 12.11
CA VAL A 110 36.79 6.67 13.50
C VAL A 110 37.22 8.13 13.67
N THR A 111 38.04 8.64 12.75
CA THR A 111 38.50 10.04 12.77
C THR A 111 37.32 11.00 12.65
N ARG A 112 36.40 10.73 11.71
CA ARG A 112 35.16 11.52 11.55
C ARG A 112 34.26 11.44 12.78
N ARG A 113 34.09 10.25 13.36
CA ARG A 113 33.34 10.05 14.62
C ARG A 113 33.91 10.89 15.75
N ARG A 114 35.23 10.88 15.96
CA ARG A 114 35.89 11.69 16.99
C ARG A 114 35.64 13.18 16.78
N SER A 115 35.73 13.66 15.54
CA SER A 115 35.43 15.06 15.21
C SER A 115 33.98 15.45 15.54
N LEU A 116 33.01 14.61 15.16
CA LEU A 116 31.59 14.85 15.45
C LEU A 116 31.30 14.82 16.96
N MET A 117 31.89 13.87 17.68
CA MET A 117 31.78 13.78 19.15
C MET A 117 32.38 15.02 19.82
N ARG A 118 33.54 15.51 19.35
CA ARG A 118 34.17 16.72 19.89
C ARG A 118 33.26 17.94 19.69
N LYS A 119 32.70 18.13 18.49
CA LYS A 119 31.71 19.19 18.21
C LYS A 119 30.44 19.08 19.05
N LEU A 120 29.96 17.87 19.32
CA LEU A 120 28.80 17.66 20.19
C LEU A 120 29.11 18.07 21.63
N ASN A 121 30.32 17.77 22.10
CA ASN A 121 30.77 18.11 23.44
C ASN A 121 31.09 19.60 23.61
N GLU A 122 31.66 20.24 22.60
CA GLU A 122 31.89 21.70 22.56
C GLU A 122 30.59 22.51 22.66
N ASN A 123 29.50 21.98 22.11
CA ASN A 123 28.17 22.61 22.18
C ASN A 123 27.37 22.21 23.42
N ALA A 124 27.93 21.38 24.32
CA ALA A 124 27.26 20.92 25.52
C ALA A 124 27.79 21.64 26.76
N ASN A 125 26.88 22.02 27.64
CA ASN A 125 27.19 22.63 28.94
C ASN A 125 26.32 21.98 30.03
N PHE A 126 26.49 22.41 31.28
CA PHE A 126 25.74 21.85 32.41
C PHE A 126 24.21 22.00 32.26
N GLU A 127 23.75 23.11 31.68
CA GLU A 127 22.32 23.39 31.45
C GLU A 127 21.74 22.65 30.23
N ASN A 128 22.58 22.28 29.27
CA ASN A 128 22.19 21.60 28.03
C ASN A 128 23.19 20.47 27.71
N PRO A 129 23.08 19.32 28.41
CA PRO A 129 23.95 18.18 28.17
C PRO A 129 23.73 17.57 26.79
N VAL A 130 24.71 16.81 26.30
CA VAL A 130 24.57 16.08 25.04
C VAL A 130 23.37 15.13 25.14
N SER A 131 22.39 15.32 24.28
CA SER A 131 21.22 14.44 24.22
C SER A 131 21.63 12.98 23.96
N ILE A 132 21.26 12.10 24.90
CA ILE A 132 21.45 10.64 24.80
C ILE A 132 20.95 10.10 23.45
N ARG A 133 19.81 10.62 22.95
CA ARG A 133 19.24 10.24 21.66
C ARG A 133 20.16 10.57 20.48
N LYS A 134 20.82 11.73 20.50
CA LYS A 134 21.79 12.11 19.45
C LYS A 134 22.98 11.15 19.45
N LEU A 135 23.46 10.76 20.64
CA LEU A 135 24.55 9.78 20.79
C LEU A 135 24.15 8.40 20.28
N GLN A 136 22.97 7.91 20.63
CA GLN A 136 22.46 6.62 20.14
C GLN A 136 22.38 6.57 18.61
N LYS A 137 21.88 7.64 17.97
CA LYS A 137 21.84 7.73 16.50
C LYS A 137 23.23 7.71 15.88
N LEU A 138 24.16 8.45 16.45
CA LEU A 138 25.53 8.49 15.97
C LEU A 138 26.23 7.14 16.12
N ASN A 139 25.99 6.43 17.23
CA ASN A 139 26.51 5.09 17.47
C ASN A 139 25.91 4.07 16.49
N ALA A 140 24.60 4.07 16.30
CA ALA A 140 23.93 3.19 15.35
C ALA A 140 24.43 3.42 13.92
N ALA A 141 24.54 4.68 13.49
CA ALA A 141 25.09 5.04 12.18
C ALA A 141 26.56 4.59 12.03
N TYR A 142 27.37 4.73 13.07
CA TYR A 142 28.76 4.27 13.06
C TYR A 142 28.86 2.76 12.88
N GLU A 143 28.11 1.96 13.65
CA GLU A 143 28.17 0.50 13.53
C GLU A 143 27.67 0.03 12.16
N LEU A 144 26.66 0.70 11.59
CA LEU A 144 26.18 0.41 10.24
C LEU A 144 27.25 0.70 9.17
N LEU A 145 27.91 1.86 9.22
CA LEU A 145 28.99 2.19 8.28
C LEU A 145 30.24 1.33 8.48
N LYS A 146 30.56 0.99 9.74
CA LYS A 146 31.70 0.13 10.07
C LYS A 146 31.46 -1.30 9.60
N SER A 147 30.24 -1.84 9.75
CA SER A 147 29.91 -3.19 9.28
C SER A 147 30.01 -3.32 7.76
N ASN A 148 29.59 -2.29 7.01
CA ASN A 148 29.83 -2.17 5.56
C ASN A 148 31.32 -2.25 5.19
N LEU A 149 32.19 -1.59 5.97
CA LEU A 149 33.62 -1.49 5.68
C LEU A 149 34.45 -2.73 6.02
N VAL A 150 34.00 -3.53 6.99
CA VAL A 150 34.76 -4.68 7.53
C VAL A 150 34.30 -5.99 6.87
N ASP A 151 33.44 -5.91 5.84
CA ASP A 151 32.85 -7.05 5.14
C ASP A 151 32.20 -8.10 6.08
N ARG A 152 31.74 -7.65 7.26
CA ARG A 152 30.89 -8.45 8.16
C ARG A 152 29.41 -8.42 7.75
N TRP A 153 29.15 -8.01 6.52
CA TRP A 153 27.83 -7.88 5.93
C TRP A 153 27.41 -9.14 5.19
N GLY A 154 28.35 -9.90 4.58
CA GLY A 154 28.05 -11.20 3.99
C GLY A 154 27.42 -12.17 5.01
N THR A 155 28.01 -12.24 6.21
CA THR A 155 27.60 -13.20 7.26
C THR A 155 26.32 -12.81 8.01
N LEU A 156 25.97 -11.51 8.07
CA LEU A 156 24.69 -11.06 8.68
C LEU A 156 23.51 -11.13 7.69
N ARG A 157 23.78 -11.07 6.37
CA ARG A 157 22.78 -11.36 5.33
C ARG A 157 22.32 -12.81 5.41
N GLU A 158 23.25 -13.74 5.55
CA GLU A 158 22.95 -15.19 5.63
C GLU A 158 22.01 -15.57 6.78
N VAL A 159 22.06 -14.85 7.91
CA VAL A 159 21.19 -15.16 9.07
C VAL A 159 19.80 -14.52 8.95
N ALA A 160 19.63 -13.46 8.17
CA ALA A 160 18.31 -12.88 7.88
C ALA A 160 17.59 -13.59 6.72
N LEU A 161 18.32 -14.41 5.94
CA LEU A 161 17.84 -15.24 4.83
C LEU A 161 17.23 -16.57 5.29
N VAL A 162 16.66 -16.63 6.49
CA VAL A 162 15.83 -17.78 6.87
C VAL A 162 14.50 -17.65 6.12
N ASP A 163 14.46 -18.38 5.01
CA ASP A 163 13.46 -18.52 3.98
C ASP A 163 13.15 -17.27 3.14
N PRO A 164 13.63 -17.18 1.89
CA PRO A 164 12.83 -16.55 0.85
C PRO A 164 11.57 -17.43 0.68
N LYS A 165 10.59 -17.28 1.57
CA LYS A 165 9.24 -17.73 1.24
C LYS A 165 8.90 -17.03 -0.06
N GLU A 166 8.67 -17.79 -1.12
CA GLU A 166 7.97 -17.28 -2.28
C GLU A 166 6.65 -16.72 -1.77
N TYR A 167 6.54 -15.40 -1.78
CA TYR A 167 5.29 -14.73 -1.49
C TYR A 167 4.43 -14.91 -2.73
N HIS A 168 3.74 -16.04 -2.80
CA HIS A 168 2.72 -16.28 -3.81
C HIS A 168 1.42 -15.65 -3.31
N VAL A 169 1.08 -14.49 -3.89
CA VAL A 169 -0.12 -13.74 -3.57
C VAL A 169 -1.08 -13.86 -4.73
N MET A 170 -2.35 -14.10 -4.43
CA MET A 170 -3.39 -14.30 -5.44
C MET A 170 -4.40 -13.17 -5.36
N GLY A 171 -4.42 -12.31 -6.38
CA GLY A 171 -5.38 -11.25 -6.57
C GLY A 171 -6.59 -11.70 -7.38
N GLN A 172 -7.61 -10.86 -7.38
CA GLN A 172 -8.84 -11.01 -8.15
C GLN A 172 -9.06 -9.74 -8.98
N SER A 173 -9.78 -9.89 -10.09
CA SER A 173 -10.17 -8.75 -10.92
C SER A 173 -11.52 -8.94 -11.57
N THR A 174 -12.18 -7.83 -11.88
CA THR A 174 -13.45 -7.79 -12.61
C THR A 174 -13.46 -6.61 -13.58
N LEU A 175 -14.25 -6.72 -14.65
CA LEU A 175 -14.58 -5.56 -15.48
C LEU A 175 -15.53 -4.64 -14.72
N LEU A 176 -15.49 -3.37 -15.10
CA LEU A 176 -16.40 -2.36 -14.61
C LEU A 176 -17.09 -1.67 -15.77
N ASN A 177 -18.21 -1.00 -15.49
CA ASN A 177 -18.90 -0.14 -16.45
C ASN A 177 -18.56 1.32 -16.21
N CYS A 178 -18.40 1.69 -14.94
CA CYS A 178 -17.96 3.02 -14.55
C CYS A 178 -16.47 3.28 -14.89
N ALA A 179 -15.64 2.23 -14.94
CA ALA A 179 -14.22 2.25 -15.25
C ALA A 179 -13.84 1.07 -16.16
N LEU A 180 -12.55 0.80 -16.43
CA LEU A 180 -12.14 -0.33 -17.28
C LEU A 180 -12.16 -1.65 -16.51
N ALA A 181 -11.54 -1.68 -15.34
CA ALA A 181 -11.46 -2.86 -14.49
C ALA A 181 -11.18 -2.48 -13.04
N PHE A 182 -11.50 -3.41 -12.14
CA PHE A 182 -11.13 -3.37 -10.73
C PHE A 182 -10.26 -4.58 -10.42
N GLY A 183 -9.11 -4.37 -9.78
CA GLY A 183 -8.25 -5.40 -9.26
C GLY A 183 -8.10 -5.27 -7.75
N ILE A 184 -8.03 -6.38 -7.04
CA ILE A 184 -7.88 -6.42 -5.59
C ILE A 184 -6.95 -7.57 -5.21
N CYS A 185 -5.98 -7.31 -4.35
CA CYS A 185 -5.12 -8.33 -3.78
C CYS A 185 -5.00 -8.09 -2.28
N GLU A 186 -5.06 -9.16 -1.51
CA GLU A 186 -5.03 -9.11 -0.06
C GLU A 186 -4.15 -10.22 0.49
N ASP A 187 -3.33 -9.89 1.49
CA ASP A 187 -2.54 -10.87 2.21
C ASP A 187 -2.62 -10.61 3.72
N LYS A 188 -2.91 -11.68 4.47
CA LYS A 188 -2.96 -11.65 5.93
C LYS A 188 -1.61 -11.32 6.55
N ASN A 189 -0.52 -11.61 5.86
CA ASN A 189 0.83 -11.59 6.36
C ASN A 189 0.98 -12.54 7.56
N SER A 190 0.79 -13.84 7.29
CA SER A 190 0.77 -14.91 8.31
C SER A 190 2.06 -15.01 9.14
N ARG A 191 3.13 -14.34 8.72
CA ARG A 191 4.38 -14.21 9.50
C ARG A 191 4.21 -13.33 10.73
N TRP A 192 3.39 -12.28 10.65
CA TRP A 192 3.26 -11.26 11.70
C TRP A 192 1.86 -11.18 12.31
N LYS A 193 0.83 -11.62 11.57
CA LYS A 193 -0.58 -11.53 11.96
C LYS A 193 -1.24 -12.90 11.99
N THR A 194 -2.06 -13.13 13.01
CA THR A 194 -2.85 -14.36 13.16
C THR A 194 -4.12 -14.32 12.31
N THR A 195 -4.74 -13.15 12.19
CA THR A 195 -6.02 -12.90 11.54
C THR A 195 -5.91 -11.87 10.41
N MET A 196 -6.81 -11.97 9.43
CA MET A 196 -7.00 -10.96 8.39
C MET A 196 -8.10 -10.00 8.87
N GLU A 197 -7.70 -8.82 9.32
CA GLU A 197 -8.59 -7.77 9.85
C GLU A 197 -9.01 -6.78 8.76
N ASP A 198 -8.17 -6.59 7.72
CA ASP A 198 -8.48 -5.78 6.54
C ASP A 198 -9.72 -6.30 5.81
N ARG A 199 -10.54 -5.38 5.29
CA ARG A 199 -11.72 -5.68 4.47
C ARG A 199 -11.82 -4.68 3.32
N HIS A 200 -12.49 -5.07 2.26
CA HIS A 200 -12.84 -4.19 1.16
C HIS A 200 -14.30 -4.38 0.77
N THR A 201 -14.82 -3.44 -0.02
CA THR A 201 -16.10 -3.58 -0.70
C THR A 201 -16.05 -2.80 -2.00
N PHE A 202 -16.76 -3.28 -3.01
CA PHE A 202 -16.97 -2.54 -4.23
C PHE A 202 -18.38 -2.79 -4.78
N CYS A 203 -18.92 -1.81 -5.48
CA CYS A 203 -20.20 -1.89 -6.17
C CYS A 203 -20.06 -1.16 -7.51
N ASP A 204 -20.02 -1.91 -8.61
CA ASP A 204 -20.27 -1.34 -9.94
C ASP A 204 -21.77 -1.01 -10.08
N TYR A 205 -22.13 -0.14 -11.02
CA TYR A 205 -23.51 0.35 -11.16
C TYR A 205 -24.09 0.95 -9.87
N PHE A 206 -23.28 1.71 -9.13
CA PHE A 206 -23.72 2.25 -7.86
C PHE A 206 -24.95 3.16 -8.03
N CYS A 207 -25.98 2.96 -7.21
CA CYS A 207 -27.29 3.61 -7.36
C CYS A 207 -27.95 3.39 -8.74
N ASN A 208 -27.72 2.22 -9.37
CA ASN A 208 -28.22 1.86 -10.71
C ASN A 208 -27.74 2.79 -11.84
N ASP A 209 -26.60 3.48 -11.65
CA ASP A 209 -25.97 4.33 -12.66
C ASP A 209 -24.75 3.61 -13.26
N PRO A 210 -24.75 3.24 -14.56
CA PRO A 210 -23.62 2.56 -15.19
C PRO A 210 -22.33 3.37 -15.20
N GLN A 211 -22.42 4.69 -15.03
CA GLN A 211 -21.24 5.56 -14.92
C GLN A 211 -20.80 5.76 -13.48
N SER A 212 -21.41 5.05 -12.52
CA SER A 212 -21.11 5.17 -11.09
C SER A 212 -20.59 3.88 -10.49
N GLY A 213 -19.59 4.02 -9.62
CA GLY A 213 -18.98 2.92 -8.89
C GLY A 213 -18.55 3.35 -7.49
N PHE A 214 -18.79 2.48 -6.52
CA PHE A 214 -18.33 2.65 -5.14
C PHE A 214 -17.21 1.65 -4.83
N PHE A 215 -16.14 2.11 -4.22
CA PHE A 215 -14.98 1.29 -3.84
C PHE A 215 -14.50 1.71 -2.47
N ALA A 216 -14.16 0.76 -1.61
CA ALA A 216 -13.63 1.08 -0.29
C ALA A 216 -12.69 0.01 0.24
N VAL A 217 -11.71 0.46 1.02
CA VAL A 217 -10.77 -0.38 1.77
C VAL A 217 -10.80 0.06 3.23
N PHE A 218 -10.87 -0.93 4.12
CA PHE A 218 -10.94 -0.80 5.56
C PHE A 218 -9.77 -1.56 6.19
N ASP A 219 -8.86 -0.85 6.83
CA ASP A 219 -7.70 -1.39 7.54
C ASP A 219 -8.10 -1.60 9.00
N GLY A 220 -8.36 -2.86 9.36
CA GLY A 220 -8.94 -3.26 10.64
C GLY A 220 -7.88 -3.49 11.72
N TYR A 221 -8.21 -3.17 12.96
CA TYR A 221 -7.33 -3.45 14.10
C TYR A 221 -8.15 -3.78 15.37
N ASN A 222 -7.54 -4.57 16.25
CA ASN A 222 -8.16 -5.07 17.49
C ASN A 222 -9.43 -5.91 17.23
N GLY A 223 -9.48 -6.60 16.10
CA GLY A 223 -10.62 -7.36 15.61
C GLY A 223 -11.10 -6.92 14.22
N ALA A 224 -11.69 -7.85 13.48
CA ALA A 224 -12.18 -7.59 12.12
C ALA A 224 -13.61 -7.04 12.08
N THR A 225 -14.33 -6.96 13.21
CA THR A 225 -15.76 -6.58 13.23
C THR A 225 -15.98 -5.17 12.69
N ALA A 226 -15.26 -4.15 13.17
CA ALA A 226 -15.42 -2.79 12.68
C ALA A 226 -15.21 -2.67 11.16
N ALA A 227 -14.16 -3.29 10.63
CA ALA A 227 -13.88 -3.32 9.19
C ALA A 227 -14.97 -4.11 8.42
N GLY A 228 -15.39 -5.27 8.93
CA GLY A 228 -16.39 -6.13 8.31
C GLY A 228 -17.78 -5.50 8.25
N THR A 229 -18.26 -4.93 9.35
CA THR A 229 -19.54 -4.23 9.42
C THR A 229 -19.51 -2.97 8.56
N SER A 230 -18.40 -2.24 8.54
CA SER A 230 -18.25 -1.07 7.65
C SER A 230 -18.29 -1.48 6.18
N ALA A 231 -17.57 -2.53 5.77
CA ALA A 231 -17.58 -3.00 4.38
C ALA A 231 -18.98 -3.43 3.90
N LYS A 232 -19.79 -4.01 4.79
CA LYS A 232 -21.18 -4.43 4.47
C LYS A 232 -22.15 -3.25 4.41
N THR A 233 -22.12 -2.36 5.40
CA THR A 233 -23.19 -1.36 5.60
C THR A 233 -22.94 -0.04 4.89
N PHE A 234 -21.67 0.32 4.65
CA PHE A 234 -21.32 1.63 4.10
C PHE A 234 -21.96 1.91 2.73
N PRO A 235 -21.93 0.99 1.73
CA PRO A 235 -22.56 1.23 0.44
C PRO A 235 -24.06 1.50 0.55
N GLU A 236 -24.77 0.74 1.39
CA GLU A 236 -26.22 0.85 1.58
C GLU A 236 -26.64 2.17 2.24
N VAL A 237 -25.89 2.60 3.26
CA VAL A 237 -26.12 3.89 3.95
C VAL A 237 -25.83 5.05 2.99
N LEU A 238 -24.71 4.98 2.26
CA LEU A 238 -24.37 6.01 1.28
C LEU A 238 -25.44 6.12 0.17
N ALA A 239 -25.88 4.99 -0.39
CA ALA A 239 -26.86 4.95 -1.46
C ALA A 239 -28.16 5.68 -1.09
N ARG A 240 -28.66 5.47 0.14
CA ARG A 240 -29.86 6.16 0.65
C ARG A 240 -29.66 7.68 0.76
N LYS A 241 -28.46 8.14 1.13
CA LYS A 241 -28.17 9.58 1.27
C LYS A 241 -27.99 10.28 -0.07
N VAL A 242 -27.43 9.57 -1.06
CA VAL A 242 -27.21 10.15 -2.40
C VAL A 242 -28.37 9.91 -3.35
N GLU A 243 -29.41 9.17 -2.98
CA GLU A 243 -30.56 8.83 -3.85
C GLU A 243 -31.12 10.06 -4.58
N SER A 244 -31.28 11.19 -3.89
CA SER A 244 -31.77 12.45 -4.47
C SER A 244 -30.89 13.02 -5.58
N VAL A 245 -29.59 12.70 -5.58
CA VAL A 245 -28.60 13.12 -6.59
C VAL A 245 -28.65 12.23 -7.83
N TYR A 246 -29.08 10.97 -7.67
CA TYR A 246 -29.18 9.98 -8.75
C TYR A 246 -30.54 9.96 -9.44
N ARG A 247 -31.57 10.63 -8.89
CA ARG A 247 -32.89 10.72 -9.55
C ARG A 247 -32.83 11.53 -10.85
N PRO A 248 -33.25 10.96 -12.00
CA PRO A 248 -33.33 11.68 -13.26
C PRO A 248 -34.28 12.87 -13.18
N GLY A 249 -33.93 14.00 -13.82
CA GLY A 249 -34.83 15.15 -13.98
C GLY A 249 -34.78 16.22 -12.88
N LEU A 250 -34.05 16.00 -11.78
CA LEU A 250 -33.72 17.07 -10.83
C LEU A 250 -32.34 17.64 -11.18
N ALA A 251 -32.30 18.84 -11.77
CA ALA A 251 -31.07 19.61 -11.83
C ALA A 251 -30.64 19.94 -10.39
N SER A 252 -29.75 19.13 -9.84
CA SER A 252 -29.28 19.32 -8.47
C SER A 252 -28.11 20.29 -8.50
N GLU A 253 -28.38 21.58 -8.33
CA GLU A 253 -27.30 22.51 -7.98
C GLU A 253 -26.59 22.01 -6.71
N GLY A 254 -25.26 22.17 -6.70
CA GLY A 254 -24.42 21.76 -5.57
C GLY A 254 -24.26 20.25 -5.39
N VAL A 255 -24.28 19.45 -6.47
CA VAL A 255 -24.00 17.99 -6.44
C VAL A 255 -22.79 17.65 -5.57
N ASP A 256 -21.66 18.32 -5.84
CA ASP A 256 -20.39 18.04 -5.17
C ASP A 256 -20.50 18.25 -3.65
N ALA A 257 -21.20 19.30 -3.22
CA ALA A 257 -21.46 19.59 -1.82
C ALA A 257 -22.39 18.55 -1.18
N LYS A 258 -23.45 18.13 -1.89
CA LYS A 258 -24.40 17.11 -1.41
C LYS A 258 -23.73 15.75 -1.23
N ILE A 259 -22.92 15.31 -2.20
CA ILE A 259 -22.15 14.07 -2.10
C ILE A 259 -21.12 14.16 -0.97
N THR A 260 -20.45 15.31 -0.83
CA THR A 260 -19.49 15.53 0.26
C THR A 260 -20.16 15.43 1.64
N THR A 261 -21.34 16.03 1.81
CA THR A 261 -22.13 15.93 3.04
C THR A 261 -22.60 14.51 3.27
N ALA A 262 -23.14 13.85 2.23
CA ALA A 262 -23.58 12.45 2.31
C ALA A 262 -22.46 11.52 2.77
N LEU A 263 -21.24 11.66 2.23
CA LEU A 263 -20.08 10.87 2.68
C LEU A 263 -19.77 11.11 4.16
N ARG A 264 -19.76 12.37 4.62
CA ARG A 264 -19.50 12.69 6.03
C ARG A 264 -20.54 12.07 6.96
N GLU A 265 -21.82 12.24 6.64
CA GLU A 265 -22.90 11.67 7.41
C GLU A 265 -22.92 10.14 7.36
N THR A 266 -22.51 9.51 6.25
CA THR A 266 -22.39 8.05 6.17
C THR A 266 -21.33 7.54 7.15
N TYR A 267 -20.18 8.21 7.26
CA TYR A 267 -19.17 7.84 8.28
C TYR A 267 -19.75 7.93 9.70
N GLU A 268 -20.54 8.97 10.00
CA GLU A 268 -21.18 9.14 11.31
C GLU A 268 -22.24 8.07 11.58
N ASP A 269 -23.08 7.76 10.59
CA ASP A 269 -24.15 6.77 10.73
C ASP A 269 -23.59 5.34 10.82
N VAL A 270 -22.57 5.00 10.04
CA VAL A 270 -21.86 3.70 10.16
C VAL A 270 -21.15 3.60 11.50
N ASP A 271 -20.49 4.67 11.96
CA ASP A 271 -19.88 4.69 13.29
C ASP A 271 -20.92 4.51 14.40
N ARG A 272 -22.12 5.09 14.26
CA ARG A 272 -23.24 4.86 15.19
C ARG A 272 -23.75 3.42 15.13
N ILE A 273 -23.77 2.79 13.96
CA ILE A 273 -24.13 1.37 13.83
C ILE A 273 -23.15 0.50 14.63
N LEU A 274 -21.84 0.78 14.54
CA LEU A 274 -20.81 0.06 15.28
C LEU A 274 -20.96 0.20 16.81
N LEU A 275 -21.54 1.30 17.30
CA LEU A 275 -21.79 1.50 18.73
C LEU A 275 -22.74 0.44 19.31
N TYR A 276 -23.71 -0.05 18.52
CA TYR A 276 -24.64 -1.08 18.97
C TYR A 276 -23.96 -2.44 19.17
N GLY A 277 -22.76 -2.66 18.60
CA GLY A 277 -21.96 -3.87 18.84
C GLY A 277 -22.59 -5.16 18.31
N VAL A 278 -23.44 -5.07 17.27
CA VAL A 278 -24.00 -6.24 16.61
C VAL A 278 -22.85 -7.03 15.97
N ASP A 279 -22.77 -8.34 16.27
CA ASP A 279 -21.74 -9.26 15.81
C ASP A 279 -20.30 -8.89 16.24
N GLU A 280 -20.14 -8.16 17.35
CA GLU A 280 -18.83 -7.88 17.93
C GLU A 280 -18.31 -9.07 18.74
N ASP A 281 -17.23 -9.69 18.24
CA ASP A 281 -16.51 -10.77 18.95
C ASP A 281 -15.79 -10.26 20.21
N SER A 282 -15.34 -8.99 20.19
CA SER A 282 -14.70 -8.34 21.32
C SER A 282 -15.72 -7.97 22.39
N ARG A 283 -15.66 -8.65 23.56
CA ARG A 283 -16.47 -8.31 24.74
C ARG A 283 -16.36 -6.84 25.16
N ASN A 284 -15.25 -6.19 24.81
CA ASN A 284 -15.02 -4.79 25.15
C ASN A 284 -15.34 -3.82 24.00
N ARG A 285 -15.71 -4.25 22.79
CA ARG A 285 -15.92 -3.39 21.59
C ARG A 285 -14.70 -2.53 21.23
N TRP A 286 -13.52 -3.14 21.28
CA TRP A 286 -12.25 -2.47 20.98
C TRP A 286 -11.91 -2.45 19.49
N SER A 287 -12.67 -3.15 18.64
CA SER A 287 -12.38 -3.16 17.21
C SER A 287 -12.55 -1.76 16.61
N GLY A 288 -11.63 -1.42 15.74
CA GLY A 288 -11.65 -0.18 14.98
C GLY A 288 -11.12 -0.41 13.58
N CYS A 289 -11.38 0.53 12.69
CA CYS A 289 -10.77 0.51 11.38
C CYS A 289 -10.45 1.90 10.86
N SER A 290 -9.39 1.99 10.07
CA SER A 290 -9.18 3.09 9.14
C SER A 290 -9.98 2.80 7.87
N ALA A 291 -10.49 3.84 7.21
CA ALA A 291 -11.37 3.68 6.07
C ALA A 291 -11.08 4.71 4.98
N VAL A 292 -10.86 4.22 3.76
CA VAL A 292 -10.85 5.03 2.54
C VAL A 292 -11.99 4.58 1.66
N THR A 293 -12.86 5.51 1.29
CA THR A 293 -13.98 5.26 0.39
C THR A 293 -13.89 6.17 -0.82
N CYS A 294 -14.31 5.64 -1.96
CA CYS A 294 -14.14 6.23 -3.27
C CYS A 294 -15.45 6.05 -4.06
N LEU A 295 -16.09 7.16 -4.40
CA LEU A 295 -17.25 7.19 -5.28
C LEU A 295 -16.84 7.80 -6.62
N LEU A 296 -16.82 6.99 -7.66
CA LEU A 296 -16.68 7.44 -9.04
C LEU A 296 -18.07 7.68 -9.61
N ARG A 297 -18.31 8.83 -10.22
CA ARG A 297 -19.55 9.13 -10.96
C ARG A 297 -19.23 9.96 -12.21
N GLY A 298 -19.44 9.39 -13.39
CA GLY A 298 -19.03 10.02 -14.65
C GLY A 298 -17.53 10.25 -14.66
N ASN A 299 -17.10 11.51 -14.67
CA ASN A 299 -15.69 11.90 -14.54
C ASN A 299 -15.35 12.53 -13.18
N LYS A 300 -16.25 12.44 -12.18
CA LYS A 300 -16.00 12.97 -10.83
C LYS A 300 -15.61 11.84 -9.89
N LEU A 301 -14.52 12.03 -9.18
CA LEU A 301 -14.00 11.11 -8.18
C LEU A 301 -14.08 11.75 -6.79
N TYR A 302 -14.92 11.21 -5.92
CA TYR A 302 -15.07 11.66 -4.54
C TYR A 302 -14.38 10.68 -3.60
N ILE A 303 -13.38 11.14 -2.86
CA ILE A 303 -12.60 10.31 -1.95
C ILE A 303 -12.74 10.82 -0.53
N ALA A 304 -13.15 9.94 0.37
CA ALA A 304 -13.22 10.19 1.79
C ALA A 304 -12.20 9.30 2.52
N ASN A 305 -11.45 9.88 3.46
CA ASN A 305 -10.49 9.14 4.28
C ASN A 305 -10.65 9.45 5.77
N ALA A 306 -10.66 8.43 6.61
CA ALA A 306 -10.49 8.54 8.06
C ALA A 306 -9.51 7.45 8.52
N GLY A 307 -8.27 7.83 8.85
CA GLY A 307 -7.22 6.91 9.26
C GLY A 307 -5.89 7.03 8.49
N ASN A 308 -5.09 5.97 8.59
CA ASN A 308 -3.75 5.82 7.99
C ASN A 308 -3.74 5.08 6.63
N VAL A 309 -4.90 4.78 6.06
CA VAL A 309 -5.03 4.28 4.68
C VAL A 309 -4.84 5.41 3.67
N ARG A 310 -4.49 5.07 2.42
CA ARG A 310 -4.18 6.08 1.40
C ARG A 310 -4.70 5.72 0.03
N ALA A 311 -5.13 6.75 -0.70
CA ALA A 311 -5.46 6.69 -2.12
C ALA A 311 -4.54 7.60 -2.94
N VAL A 312 -4.11 7.12 -4.09
CA VAL A 312 -3.27 7.84 -5.05
C VAL A 312 -3.81 7.68 -6.46
N LEU A 313 -3.76 8.75 -7.25
CA LEU A 313 -4.11 8.78 -8.67
C LEU A 313 -2.83 8.79 -9.48
N CYS A 314 -2.72 7.88 -10.44
CA CYS A 314 -1.60 7.82 -11.38
C CYS A 314 -2.05 8.37 -12.74
N LYS A 315 -1.27 9.31 -13.26
CA LYS A 315 -1.45 9.90 -14.59
C LYS A 315 -0.54 9.23 -15.61
N GLY A 316 -0.85 9.43 -16.90
CA GLY A 316 -0.08 8.87 -18.03
C GLY A 316 1.29 9.48 -18.23
N ASP A 317 1.55 10.64 -17.64
CA ASP A 317 2.91 11.16 -17.47
C ASP A 317 3.63 10.52 -16.27
N GLY A 318 3.08 9.45 -15.71
CA GLY A 318 3.48 8.69 -14.52
C GLY A 318 3.49 9.49 -13.21
N SER A 319 3.02 10.74 -13.21
CA SER A 319 2.91 11.51 -11.97
C SER A 319 1.88 10.88 -11.04
N MET A 320 2.21 10.83 -9.74
CA MET A 320 1.28 10.42 -8.71
C MET A 320 0.75 11.59 -7.90
N ILE A 321 -0.57 11.65 -7.78
CA ILE A 321 -1.30 12.65 -7.01
C ILE A 321 -1.92 11.95 -5.80
N ARG A 322 -1.46 12.31 -4.60
CA ARG A 322 -2.08 11.87 -3.35
C ARG A 322 -3.48 12.46 -3.21
N LEU A 323 -4.48 11.59 -3.10
CA LEU A 323 -5.89 11.98 -3.02
C LEU A 323 -6.39 12.12 -1.58
N THR A 324 -5.74 11.45 -0.62
CA THR A 324 -6.11 11.46 0.80
C THR A 324 -5.10 12.22 1.68
N GLN A 325 -5.59 12.70 2.84
CA GLN A 325 -4.73 13.18 3.91
C GLN A 325 -4.64 12.14 5.03
N GLU A 326 -3.42 11.76 5.39
CA GLU A 326 -3.16 10.80 6.46
C GLU A 326 -3.53 11.37 7.84
N HIS A 327 -4.30 10.61 8.61
CA HIS A 327 -4.80 10.96 9.94
C HIS A 327 -4.02 10.22 11.04
N THR A 328 -2.77 10.64 11.24
CA THR A 328 -1.89 10.12 12.30
C THR A 328 -1.35 11.27 13.17
N PRO A 329 -0.85 10.99 14.39
CA PRO A 329 -0.27 12.02 15.25
C PRO A 329 0.99 12.67 14.65
N ARG A 330 1.52 12.13 13.54
CA ARG A 330 2.61 12.76 12.77
C ARG A 330 2.12 14.03 12.07
N ASN A 331 0.85 14.07 11.64
CA ASN A 331 0.21 15.26 11.08
C ASN A 331 0.06 16.34 12.17
N LYS A 332 0.61 17.53 11.92
CA LYS A 332 0.62 18.63 12.90
C LYS A 332 -0.80 19.10 13.26
N ARG A 333 -1.73 19.12 12.30
CA ARG A 333 -3.12 19.54 12.52
C ARG A 333 -3.84 18.54 13.43
N GLU A 334 -3.68 17.25 13.13
CA GLU A 334 -4.28 16.18 13.93
C GLU A 334 -3.66 16.10 15.33
N ARG A 335 -2.34 16.24 15.45
CA ARG A 335 -1.68 16.32 16.77
C ARG A 335 -2.25 17.45 17.62
N HIS A 336 -2.38 18.64 17.03
CA HIS A 336 -2.95 19.78 17.75
C HIS A 336 -4.42 19.55 18.15
N ARG A 337 -5.21 18.88 17.29
CA ARG A 337 -6.59 18.50 17.61
C ARG A 337 -6.66 17.51 18.77
N VAL A 338 -5.88 16.43 18.71
CA VAL A 338 -5.86 15.38 19.74
C VAL A 338 -5.37 15.93 21.07
N SER A 339 -4.34 16.79 21.09
CA SER A 339 -3.82 17.40 22.32
C SER A 339 -4.83 18.26 23.10
N LYS A 340 -6.02 18.56 22.55
CA LYS A 340 -7.09 19.26 23.27
C LYS A 340 -7.94 18.34 24.15
N TYR A 341 -8.04 17.05 23.78
CA TYR A 341 -8.96 16.09 24.40
C TYR A 341 -8.26 14.80 24.88
N GLY A 342 -7.01 14.60 24.48
CA GLY A 342 -6.19 13.45 24.84
C GLY A 342 -4.70 13.76 24.72
N GLU A 343 -3.90 12.70 24.79
CA GLU A 343 -2.44 12.79 24.86
C GLU A 343 -1.80 12.15 23.63
N VAL A 344 -0.66 12.72 23.20
CA VAL A 344 0.12 12.17 22.09
C VAL A 344 1.49 11.76 22.62
N TYR A 345 1.69 10.45 22.72
CA TYR A 345 2.95 9.83 23.11
C TYR A 345 3.82 9.64 21.88
N LYS A 346 4.95 10.34 21.81
CA LYS A 346 5.84 10.29 20.66
C LYS A 346 7.15 9.57 20.99
N SER A 347 7.43 8.49 20.28
CA SER A 347 8.73 7.82 20.23
C SER A 347 9.50 8.19 18.95
N GLU A 348 10.69 7.63 18.77
CA GLU A 348 11.45 7.82 17.53
C GLU A 348 10.80 7.16 16.31
N LYS A 349 10.11 6.03 16.53
CA LYS A 349 9.55 5.20 15.46
C LYS A 349 8.03 5.37 15.35
N THR A 350 7.36 5.63 16.46
CA THR A 350 5.89 5.62 16.56
C THR A 350 5.38 6.88 17.24
N ALA A 351 4.13 7.23 16.95
CA ALA A 351 3.40 8.25 17.71
C ALA A 351 2.00 7.69 17.97
N LEU A 352 1.62 7.64 19.24
CA LEU A 352 0.41 6.99 19.71
C LEU A 352 -0.52 8.01 20.37
N VAL A 353 -1.80 7.89 20.08
CA VAL A 353 -2.90 8.59 20.77
C VAL A 353 -3.22 7.82 22.04
N ASN A 354 -3.18 8.50 23.18
CA ASN A 354 -3.42 7.94 24.52
C ASN A 354 -2.59 6.68 24.84
N GLY A 355 -1.48 6.47 24.13
CA GLY A 355 -0.64 5.28 24.25
C GLY A 355 -1.19 4.02 23.56
N LEU A 356 -2.33 4.11 22.85
CA LEU A 356 -3.06 2.94 22.34
C LEU A 356 -2.97 2.75 20.82
N THR A 357 -3.19 3.81 20.04
CA THR A 357 -3.32 3.68 18.57
C THR A 357 -2.53 4.73 17.80
N THR A 358 -2.10 4.41 16.59
CA THR A 358 -1.43 5.32 15.66
C THR A 358 -2.41 6.18 14.86
N ASN A 359 -3.71 5.90 14.92
CA ASN A 359 -4.75 6.60 14.17
C ASN A 359 -5.36 7.74 14.99
N THR A 360 -5.56 8.90 14.37
CA THR A 360 -6.30 10.01 14.99
C THR A 360 -7.75 10.06 14.53
N ARG A 361 -8.10 9.34 13.47
CA ARG A 361 -9.45 9.20 12.96
C ARG A 361 -9.70 7.77 12.50
N GLY A 362 -10.94 7.33 12.53
CA GLY A 362 -11.35 5.98 12.15
C GLY A 362 -12.75 5.66 12.64
N LEU A 363 -13.28 4.52 12.20
CA LEU A 363 -14.57 3.99 12.64
C LEU A 363 -14.36 3.02 13.83
N GLY A 364 -15.36 2.88 14.70
CA GLY A 364 -15.32 1.96 15.83
C GLY A 364 -14.61 2.54 17.07
N ASN A 365 -13.87 1.71 17.82
CA ASN A 365 -13.25 2.04 19.11
C ASN A 365 -14.24 2.51 20.19
N HIS A 366 -15.48 2.02 20.17
CA HIS A 366 -16.51 2.44 21.12
C HIS A 366 -16.32 1.86 22.53
N GLY A 367 -15.42 0.89 22.67
CA GLY A 367 -15.03 0.28 23.93
C GLY A 367 -14.26 1.17 24.91
N ASP A 368 -13.69 2.27 24.43
CA ASP A 368 -12.98 3.24 25.25
C ASP A 368 -13.48 4.66 24.90
N PRO A 369 -14.38 5.23 25.72
CA PRO A 369 -14.90 6.59 25.51
C PRO A 369 -13.81 7.67 25.51
N HIS A 370 -12.73 7.48 26.27
CA HIS A 370 -11.62 8.42 26.31
C HIS A 370 -10.85 8.38 24.99
N LEU A 371 -10.54 7.19 24.47
CA LEU A 371 -9.96 7.03 23.15
C LEU A 371 -10.88 7.57 22.04
N LYS A 372 -12.19 7.28 22.12
CA LYS A 372 -13.18 7.72 21.12
C LYS A 372 -13.29 9.24 21.01
N SER A 373 -13.10 9.97 22.12
CA SER A 373 -13.05 11.44 22.11
C SER A 373 -11.84 11.99 21.31
N SER A 374 -10.76 11.22 21.22
CA SER A 374 -9.55 11.57 20.48
C SER A 374 -9.58 11.06 19.04
N VAL A 375 -10.13 9.86 18.83
CA VAL A 375 -10.25 9.15 17.54
C VAL A 375 -11.65 9.32 16.95
N ILE A 376 -11.83 10.38 16.16
CA ILE A 376 -13.12 10.76 15.58
C ILE A 376 -13.38 10.07 14.23
N CYS A 377 -14.64 9.83 13.88
CA CYS A 377 -15.03 9.20 12.60
C CYS A 377 -15.06 10.17 11.41
N GLN A 378 -14.94 11.48 11.64
CA GLN A 378 -15.08 12.50 10.59
C GLN A 378 -14.02 12.34 9.47
N PRO A 379 -14.41 12.06 8.22
CA PRO A 379 -13.47 11.92 7.13
C PRO A 379 -12.98 13.27 6.59
N SER A 380 -11.78 13.28 6.00
CA SER A 380 -11.40 14.29 5.03
C SER A 380 -11.96 13.89 3.67
N VAL A 381 -12.76 14.75 3.03
CA VAL A 381 -13.35 14.48 1.72
C VAL A 381 -12.68 15.38 0.67
N ASN A 382 -12.30 14.78 -0.46
CA ASN A 382 -11.72 15.45 -1.61
C ASN A 382 -12.52 15.10 -2.87
N CYS A 383 -12.69 16.05 -3.79
CA CYS A 383 -13.36 15.87 -5.07
C CYS A 383 -12.38 16.22 -6.18
N VAL A 384 -12.15 15.28 -7.09
CA VAL A 384 -11.26 15.43 -8.24
C VAL A 384 -12.07 15.21 -9.51
N THR A 385 -11.81 16.01 -10.53
CA THR A 385 -12.38 15.79 -11.87
C THR A 385 -11.32 15.07 -12.70
N LEU A 386 -11.68 13.90 -13.19
CA LEU A 386 -10.80 13.04 -13.98
C LEU A 386 -10.69 13.57 -15.41
N ASP A 387 -9.48 13.48 -15.95
CA ASP A 387 -9.14 13.78 -17.34
C ASP A 387 -8.69 12.52 -18.09
N GLU A 388 -8.41 12.66 -19.39
CA GLU A 388 -8.00 11.54 -20.24
C GLU A 388 -6.59 11.02 -19.92
N ALA A 389 -5.79 11.80 -19.18
CA ALA A 389 -4.46 11.37 -18.74
C ALA A 389 -4.53 10.53 -17.46
N ASP A 390 -5.67 10.44 -16.78
CA ASP A 390 -5.82 9.65 -15.56
C ASP A 390 -5.93 8.16 -15.89
N GLN A 391 -4.94 7.38 -15.46
CA GLN A 391 -4.80 5.98 -15.85
C GLN A 391 -5.40 5.03 -14.82
N PHE A 392 -5.10 5.21 -13.53
CA PHE A 392 -5.62 4.33 -12.49
C PHE A 392 -5.52 4.95 -11.10
N VAL A 393 -6.36 4.45 -10.20
CA VAL A 393 -6.39 4.83 -8.78
C VAL A 393 -5.97 3.62 -7.94
N ILE A 394 -5.05 3.81 -7.02
CA ILE A 394 -4.67 2.78 -6.03
C ILE A 394 -5.26 3.18 -4.68
N LEU A 395 -6.01 2.28 -4.05
CA LEU A 395 -6.43 2.31 -2.65
C LEU A 395 -5.64 1.24 -1.90
N ALA A 396 -4.89 1.59 -0.87
CA ALA A 396 -4.12 0.59 -0.13
C ALA A 396 -4.07 0.85 1.38
N THR A 397 -3.97 -0.23 2.15
CA THR A 397 -3.81 -0.21 3.60
C THR A 397 -2.39 0.16 4.01
N ASN A 398 -2.18 0.42 5.31
CA ASN A 398 -0.89 0.90 5.78
C ASN A 398 0.25 -0.11 5.58
N GLY A 399 -0.05 -1.40 5.37
CA GLY A 399 0.93 -2.43 5.02
C GLY A 399 1.79 -2.09 3.79
N VAL A 400 1.26 -1.35 2.81
CA VAL A 400 2.08 -0.85 1.68
C VAL A 400 2.82 0.43 2.04
N TRP A 401 2.10 1.39 2.63
CA TRP A 401 2.61 2.76 2.86
C TRP A 401 3.61 2.86 4.01
N GLU A 402 3.75 1.84 4.85
CA GLU A 402 4.78 1.78 5.86
C GLU A 402 6.17 1.41 5.30
N VAL A 403 6.19 0.70 4.16
CA VAL A 403 7.42 0.23 3.52
C VAL A 403 7.79 1.02 2.26
N PHE A 404 6.83 1.55 1.51
CA PHE A 404 7.09 2.29 0.28
C PHE A 404 6.61 3.75 0.32
N SER A 405 7.39 4.61 -0.33
CA SER A 405 6.95 5.94 -0.73
C SER A 405 6.13 5.88 -2.03
N GLU A 406 5.49 6.99 -2.40
CA GLU A 406 4.72 7.06 -3.66
C GLU A 406 5.67 6.89 -4.85
N GLU A 407 6.83 7.51 -4.80
CA GLU A 407 7.86 7.40 -5.81
C GLU A 407 8.31 5.95 -6.05
N GLU A 408 8.51 5.20 -4.96
CA GLU A 408 8.90 3.78 -5.04
C GLU A 408 7.75 2.91 -5.55
N VAL A 409 6.50 3.26 -5.25
CA VAL A 409 5.34 2.57 -5.82
C VAL A 409 5.30 2.75 -7.34
N ILE A 410 5.59 3.92 -7.92
CA ILE A 410 5.66 4.04 -9.40
C ILE A 410 6.78 3.15 -9.95
N LEU A 411 7.95 3.16 -9.33
CA LEU A 411 9.10 2.36 -9.75
C LEU A 411 8.80 0.85 -9.71
N LEU A 412 7.97 0.39 -8.76
CA LEU A 412 7.52 -1.01 -8.71
C LEU A 412 6.59 -1.40 -9.86
N LEU A 413 5.96 -0.42 -10.51
CA LEU A 413 5.01 -0.64 -11.60
C LEU A 413 5.63 -0.40 -12.98
N GLU A 414 6.89 0.06 -13.06
CA GLU A 414 7.61 0.35 -14.31
C GLU A 414 7.62 -0.87 -15.24
N ASP A 415 7.94 -2.05 -14.73
CA ASP A 415 7.99 -3.30 -15.52
C ASP A 415 6.62 -3.71 -16.08
N LEU A 416 5.53 -3.33 -15.40
CA LEU A 416 4.16 -3.61 -15.83
C LEU A 416 3.64 -2.52 -16.79
N MET A 417 4.26 -1.35 -16.79
CA MET A 417 3.88 -0.18 -17.57
C MET A 417 5.11 0.53 -18.15
N PRO A 418 5.82 -0.09 -19.11
CA PRO A 418 7.15 0.32 -19.57
C PRO A 418 7.20 1.68 -20.29
N GLU A 419 6.05 2.27 -20.63
CA GLU A 419 5.96 3.61 -21.23
C GLU A 419 6.16 4.75 -20.25
N LEU A 420 6.07 4.47 -18.95
CA LEU A 420 6.36 5.47 -17.94
C LEU A 420 7.89 5.63 -17.85
N ASP A 421 8.44 6.77 -18.28
CA ASP A 421 9.83 7.13 -17.98
C ASP A 421 9.96 7.50 -16.50
N VAL A 422 9.89 6.48 -15.64
CA VAL A 422 9.74 6.65 -14.19
C VAL A 422 10.91 7.44 -13.62
N LYS A 423 12.12 7.27 -14.16
CA LYS A 423 13.31 7.98 -13.68
C LYS A 423 13.15 9.50 -13.82
N GLU A 424 12.69 9.96 -14.98
CA GLU A 424 12.46 11.38 -15.21
C GLU A 424 11.25 11.90 -14.42
N ILE A 425 10.20 11.10 -14.29
CA ILE A 425 9.00 11.44 -13.52
C ILE A 425 9.33 11.68 -12.06
N VAL A 426 10.05 10.73 -11.45
CA VAL A 426 10.38 10.84 -10.04
C VAL A 426 11.38 11.98 -9.81
N ARG A 427 12.28 12.25 -10.76
CA ARG A 427 13.11 13.47 -10.75
C ARG A 427 12.25 14.74 -10.73
N ARG A 428 11.17 14.81 -11.53
CA ARG A 428 10.22 15.94 -11.52
C ARG A 428 9.46 16.04 -10.20
N MET A 429 9.00 14.93 -9.64
CA MET A 429 8.31 14.89 -8.34
C MET A 429 9.19 15.41 -7.21
N ASN A 430 10.45 14.97 -7.15
CA ASN A 430 11.43 15.46 -6.18
C ASN A 430 11.68 16.96 -6.33
N ASN A 431 11.88 17.44 -7.56
CA ASN A 431 12.06 18.86 -7.84
C ASN A 431 10.83 19.71 -7.43
N ALA A 432 9.61 19.19 -7.62
CA ALA A 432 8.38 19.86 -7.20
C ALA A 432 8.23 19.91 -5.68
N SER A 433 8.57 18.82 -4.99
CA SER A 433 8.60 18.74 -3.52
C SER A 433 9.61 19.72 -2.91
N GLU A 434 10.79 19.85 -3.51
CA GLU A 434 11.79 20.84 -3.09
C GLU A 434 11.29 22.27 -3.27
N LYS A 435 10.65 22.59 -4.41
CA LYS A 435 10.06 23.93 -4.65
C LYS A 435 8.97 24.25 -3.63
N LYS A 436 8.07 23.32 -3.31
CA LYS A 436 7.07 23.49 -2.23
C LYS A 436 7.71 23.74 -0.87
N SER A 437 8.82 23.06 -0.56
CA SER A 437 9.56 23.26 0.69
C SER A 437 10.27 24.63 0.78
N LYS A 438 10.74 25.18 -0.35
CA LYS A 438 11.36 26.50 -0.45
C LYS A 438 10.32 27.62 -0.33
N VAL A 439 9.16 27.48 -0.98
CA VAL A 439 8.04 28.42 -0.85
C VAL A 439 7.47 28.46 0.57
N ALA A 440 7.36 27.31 1.25
CA ALA A 440 6.94 27.25 2.65
C ALA A 440 7.94 27.93 3.62
N LYS A 441 9.25 27.88 3.33
CA LYS A 441 10.29 28.60 4.10
C LYS A 441 10.28 30.11 3.82
N GLN A 442 9.93 30.53 2.62
CA GLN A 442 9.83 31.94 2.23
C GLN A 442 8.56 32.63 2.78
N CYS A 443 7.49 31.86 3.01
CA CYS A 443 6.27 32.35 3.65
C CYS A 443 6.43 32.52 5.18
N ASN A 444 7.29 31.71 5.82
CA ASN A 444 7.62 31.86 7.24
C ASN A 444 8.54 33.07 7.53
N THR A 445 9.37 33.49 6.58
CA THR A 445 10.24 34.67 6.73
C THR A 445 9.52 35.99 6.49
N LYS A 446 8.39 35.99 5.75
CA LYS A 446 7.55 37.20 5.59
C LYS A 446 6.57 37.47 6.73
N ARG A 447 6.39 36.52 7.68
CA ARG A 447 5.52 36.72 8.86
C ARG A 447 6.18 37.48 10.01
N GLU A 448 7.49 37.70 9.97
CA GLU A 448 8.22 38.50 10.98
C GLU A 448 8.46 39.96 10.55
N SER A 449 8.04 40.37 9.34
CA SER A 449 8.33 41.71 8.81
C SER A 449 7.11 42.61 8.56
N ALA A 450 5.90 42.18 8.92
CA ALA A 450 4.68 42.95 8.71
C ALA A 450 3.95 43.22 10.02
N LYS A 451 4.54 44.09 10.86
CA LYS A 451 3.87 44.68 12.03
C LYS A 451 4.33 46.13 12.22
N THR A 452 4.08 46.99 11.24
CA THR A 452 4.03 48.45 11.45
C THR A 452 3.32 49.12 10.28
N THR A 453 2.34 49.98 10.62
CA THR A 453 1.67 50.99 9.76
C THR A 453 0.86 50.49 8.56
N GLY A 454 -0.40 50.85 8.30
CA GLY A 454 -1.23 51.93 8.81
C GLY A 454 -1.82 52.73 7.64
N SER A 455 -3.13 52.58 7.42
CA SER A 455 -4.07 53.59 6.87
C SER A 455 -4.16 53.90 5.35
N SER A 456 -5.42 54.18 4.96
CA SER A 456 -5.98 54.96 3.84
C SER A 456 -6.07 54.31 2.45
N GLN A 457 -7.28 53.98 1.96
CA GLN A 457 -8.31 54.79 1.25
C GLN A 457 -8.26 54.50 -0.27
N GLN A 458 -9.32 53.86 -0.80
CA GLN A 458 -10.26 54.42 -1.80
C GLN A 458 -9.63 54.84 -3.13
N GLU A 459 -9.96 54.16 -4.24
CA GLU A 459 -10.88 54.68 -5.26
C GLU A 459 -11.01 53.74 -6.47
N SER A 460 -12.24 53.72 -6.98
CA SER A 460 -12.69 53.19 -8.26
C SER A 460 -12.10 53.92 -9.47
N LYS A 461 -11.91 53.23 -10.59
CA LYS A 461 -12.36 53.71 -11.92
C LYS A 461 -12.37 52.61 -12.99
N SER A 462 -13.54 52.50 -13.59
CA SER A 462 -13.88 51.89 -14.87
C SER A 462 -13.13 52.53 -16.05
N THR A 463 -12.82 51.75 -17.08
CA THR A 463 -13.00 52.14 -18.49
C THR A 463 -13.15 50.91 -19.39
N SER A 464 -14.21 50.97 -20.18
CA SER A 464 -14.65 50.12 -21.29
C SER A 464 -13.80 50.25 -22.56
N ALA A 465 -13.74 49.19 -23.39
CA ALA A 465 -13.95 49.26 -24.86
C ALA A 465 -13.99 47.86 -25.54
N SER A 466 -15.20 47.49 -26.04
CA SER A 466 -15.55 46.94 -27.37
C SER A 466 -14.43 46.94 -28.45
N SER A 467 -14.28 46.05 -29.45
CA SER A 467 -15.15 45.06 -30.14
C SER A 467 -14.38 44.30 -31.25
N LYS A 468 -14.90 43.09 -31.59
CA LYS A 468 -15.08 42.43 -32.92
C LYS A 468 -13.88 41.94 -33.76
N SER A 469 -13.83 40.62 -34.01
CA SER A 469 -14.19 39.92 -35.29
C SER A 469 -13.75 38.44 -35.17
N SER A 470 -14.64 37.46 -35.11
CA SER A 470 -15.18 36.68 -36.24
C SER A 470 -14.09 35.99 -37.08
N ASP A 471 -13.96 34.67 -36.93
CA ASP A 471 -13.82 33.75 -38.07
C ASP A 471 -14.17 32.31 -37.67
N THR A 472 -15.02 31.74 -38.51
CA THR A 472 -15.69 30.43 -38.39
C THR A 472 -14.91 29.43 -39.22
N ILE A 473 -14.42 28.33 -38.64
CA ILE A 473 -13.92 27.19 -39.41
C ILE A 473 -14.60 25.92 -38.93
N SER A 474 -15.46 25.38 -39.80
CA SER A 474 -16.06 24.06 -39.68
C SER A 474 -15.07 23.00 -40.18
N ILE A 475 -14.87 21.93 -39.41
CA ILE A 475 -14.13 20.75 -39.88
C ILE A 475 -15.06 19.54 -39.77
N ARG A 476 -15.33 18.96 -40.95
CA ARG A 476 -16.13 17.74 -41.18
C ARG A 476 -15.34 16.50 -40.75
N LEU A 477 -16.00 15.56 -40.07
CA LEU A 477 -15.55 14.16 -39.95
C LEU A 477 -15.78 13.42 -41.29
N PRO A 478 -14.88 12.52 -41.72
CA PRO A 478 -15.19 11.53 -42.75
C PRO A 478 -15.75 10.23 -42.16
N GLU A 479 -16.70 9.69 -42.91
CA GLU A 479 -17.51 8.49 -42.66
C GLU A 479 -16.75 7.17 -42.83
N ILE A 480 -17.34 6.15 -42.22
CA ILE A 480 -17.01 4.73 -42.19
C ILE A 480 -17.13 4.11 -43.59
N VAL A 481 -16.12 3.34 -44.03
CA VAL A 481 -16.27 2.40 -45.15
C VAL A 481 -15.98 0.98 -44.66
N SER A 482 -17.02 0.16 -44.68
CA SER A 482 -17.02 -1.29 -44.45
C SER A 482 -16.37 -2.02 -45.64
N ASN A 483 -15.44 -2.93 -45.38
CA ASN A 483 -15.09 -3.95 -46.36
C ASN A 483 -15.02 -5.34 -45.71
N LYS A 484 -15.86 -6.26 -46.19
CA LYS A 484 -15.91 -7.68 -45.80
C LYS A 484 -14.99 -8.49 -46.73
N GLY A 485 -14.08 -9.28 -46.16
CA GLY A 485 -13.30 -10.31 -46.87
C GLY A 485 -12.81 -11.36 -45.87
N LYS A 486 -13.03 -12.65 -46.18
CA LYS A 486 -12.94 -13.80 -45.27
C LYS A 486 -11.53 -14.41 -45.15
N ALA A 487 -11.19 -14.76 -43.90
CA ALA A 487 -10.53 -15.97 -43.37
C ALA A 487 -9.21 -16.52 -43.96
N ALA A 488 -8.18 -16.56 -43.11
CA ALA A 488 -7.30 -17.72 -42.92
C ALA A 488 -6.62 -17.65 -41.53
N THR A 489 -6.34 -18.82 -40.96
CA THR A 489 -6.09 -19.15 -39.55
C THR A 489 -4.72 -18.73 -38.98
N ALA A 490 -4.72 -18.03 -37.85
CA ALA A 490 -3.58 -17.90 -36.93
C ALA A 490 -4.12 -17.94 -35.49
N SER A 491 -4.20 -19.14 -34.93
CA SER A 491 -4.58 -19.37 -33.54
C SER A 491 -3.36 -19.17 -32.64
N ASP A 492 -3.05 -17.92 -32.28
CA ASP A 492 -2.53 -17.57 -30.94
C ASP A 492 -2.47 -16.04 -30.70
N SER A 493 -3.07 -15.62 -29.58
CA SER A 493 -2.91 -14.33 -28.86
C SER A 493 -3.44 -12.99 -29.44
N LEU A 494 -4.76 -12.87 -29.64
CA LEU A 494 -5.44 -11.56 -29.51
C LEU A 494 -6.24 -11.56 -28.20
N ILE A 495 -5.56 -11.32 -27.07
CA ILE A 495 -6.24 -11.06 -25.79
C ILE A 495 -7.15 -9.84 -25.98
N ARG A 496 -8.44 -9.95 -25.67
CA ARG A 496 -9.41 -8.85 -25.81
C ARG A 496 -9.00 -7.70 -24.89
N MET A 497 -9.27 -6.44 -25.27
CA MET A 497 -8.91 -5.28 -24.44
C MET A 497 -9.47 -5.39 -23.00
N GLU A 498 -10.66 -5.95 -22.87
CA GLU A 498 -11.31 -6.24 -21.58
C GLU A 498 -10.50 -7.21 -20.73
N GLU A 499 -10.07 -8.34 -21.30
CA GLU A 499 -9.22 -9.33 -20.62
C GLU A 499 -7.87 -8.71 -20.22
N LYS A 500 -7.28 -7.87 -21.08
CA LYS A 500 -6.06 -7.13 -20.76
C LYS A 500 -6.26 -6.19 -19.57
N ALA A 501 -7.38 -5.49 -19.50
CA ALA A 501 -7.69 -4.59 -18.40
C ALA A 501 -7.81 -5.34 -17.07
N GLN A 502 -8.53 -6.48 -17.07
CA GLN A 502 -8.65 -7.32 -15.88
C GLN A 502 -7.29 -7.82 -15.40
N GLU A 503 -6.50 -8.41 -16.30
CA GLU A 503 -5.22 -8.99 -15.92
C GLU A 503 -4.22 -7.92 -15.48
N LEU A 504 -4.24 -6.73 -16.10
CA LEU A 504 -3.43 -5.61 -15.64
C LEU A 504 -3.84 -5.15 -14.24
N ALA A 505 -5.13 -4.96 -13.97
CA ALA A 505 -5.61 -4.51 -12.66
C ALA A 505 -5.22 -5.51 -11.55
N LYS A 506 -5.30 -6.81 -11.86
CA LYS A 506 -4.86 -7.90 -10.98
C LYS A 506 -3.34 -7.89 -10.78
N ALA A 507 -2.57 -7.83 -11.86
CA ALA A 507 -1.11 -7.84 -11.79
C ALA A 507 -0.55 -6.64 -11.00
N LEU A 508 -1.15 -5.45 -11.18
CA LEU A 508 -0.78 -4.26 -10.41
C LEU A 508 -1.04 -4.44 -8.90
N SER A 509 -2.20 -5.00 -8.52
CA SER A 509 -2.52 -5.21 -7.10
C SER A 509 -1.63 -6.30 -6.47
N GLU A 510 -1.42 -7.42 -7.16
CA GLU A 510 -0.52 -8.50 -6.73
C GLU A 510 0.92 -8.03 -6.56
N ARG A 511 1.45 -7.30 -7.54
CA ARG A 511 2.81 -6.77 -7.50
C ARG A 511 3.04 -5.91 -6.26
N LEU A 512 2.09 -5.04 -5.92
CA LEU A 512 2.20 -4.14 -4.77
C LEU A 512 2.13 -4.89 -3.44
N VAL A 513 1.23 -5.86 -3.29
CA VAL A 513 1.17 -6.69 -2.07
C VAL A 513 2.43 -7.54 -1.93
N GLN A 514 2.83 -8.24 -2.98
CA GLN A 514 4.04 -9.07 -2.97
C GLN A 514 5.28 -8.24 -2.61
N SER A 515 5.44 -7.07 -3.23
CA SER A 515 6.55 -6.16 -2.93
C SER A 515 6.51 -5.68 -1.48
N ALA A 516 5.33 -5.39 -0.92
CA ALA A 516 5.21 -4.92 0.45
C ALA A 516 5.62 -6.00 1.46
N LEU A 517 5.22 -7.25 1.23
CA LEU A 517 5.63 -8.40 2.03
C LEU A 517 7.16 -8.61 1.94
N MET A 518 7.73 -8.55 0.74
CA MET A 518 9.17 -8.66 0.52
C MET A 518 9.96 -7.52 1.18
N ALA A 519 9.41 -6.31 1.22
CA ALA A 519 10.03 -5.15 1.89
C ALA A 519 9.96 -5.21 3.42
N GLY A 520 9.28 -6.22 3.97
CA GLY A 520 9.16 -6.46 5.40
C GLY A 520 7.98 -5.73 6.05
N SER A 521 6.87 -5.52 5.31
CA SER A 521 5.58 -5.16 5.89
C SER A 521 5.23 -6.12 7.03
N LYS A 522 4.63 -5.58 8.08
CA LYS A 522 4.21 -6.35 9.27
C LYS A 522 2.70 -6.36 9.49
N ASP A 523 1.98 -5.63 8.66
CA ASP A 523 0.54 -5.50 8.78
C ASP A 523 -0.21 -6.42 7.81
N ASN A 524 -1.53 -6.54 7.98
CA ASN A 524 -2.37 -6.98 6.89
C ASN A 524 -2.18 -6.01 5.71
N THR A 525 -2.19 -6.54 4.49
CA THR A 525 -1.92 -5.73 3.31
C THR A 525 -3.00 -5.97 2.28
N THR A 526 -3.81 -4.95 2.02
CA THR A 526 -4.86 -4.95 1.00
C THR A 526 -4.60 -3.82 0.01
N VAL A 527 -4.64 -4.13 -1.29
CA VAL A 527 -4.45 -3.18 -2.40
C VAL A 527 -5.58 -3.35 -3.41
N ALA A 528 -6.35 -2.29 -3.61
CA ALA A 528 -7.36 -2.14 -4.65
C ALA A 528 -6.85 -1.21 -5.75
N VAL A 529 -7.01 -1.60 -7.01
CA VAL A 529 -6.65 -0.82 -8.21
C VAL A 529 -7.88 -0.64 -9.07
N ILE A 530 -8.24 0.61 -9.37
CA ILE A 530 -9.32 0.97 -10.29
C ILE A 530 -8.65 1.46 -11.58
N LEU A 531 -8.72 0.69 -12.66
CA LEU A 531 -8.23 1.13 -13.97
C LEU A 531 -9.24 2.07 -14.62
N LEU A 532 -8.79 3.28 -14.93
CA LEU A 532 -9.57 4.34 -15.55
C LEU A 532 -9.44 4.32 -17.06
N LYS A 533 -10.35 5.01 -17.76
CA LYS A 533 -10.44 5.04 -19.22
C LYS A 533 -9.19 5.60 -19.92
N GLY A 534 -8.36 6.37 -19.23
CA GLY A 534 -7.08 6.87 -19.76
C GLY A 534 -5.95 5.85 -19.81
N CYS A 535 -6.17 4.62 -19.34
CA CYS A 535 -5.13 3.57 -19.35
C CYS A 535 -4.87 3.03 -20.79
N PRO A 536 -3.62 3.05 -21.29
CA PRO A 536 -3.29 2.66 -22.66
C PRO A 536 -3.24 1.13 -22.85
N LEU A 537 -4.41 0.49 -22.90
CA LEU A 537 -4.54 -0.98 -22.94
C LEU A 537 -3.89 -1.68 -24.16
N GLN A 538 -3.71 -0.94 -25.26
CA GLN A 538 -3.22 -1.50 -26.52
C GLN A 538 -1.73 -1.87 -26.48
N MET A 539 -0.97 -1.30 -25.55
CA MET A 539 0.48 -1.35 -25.55
C MET A 539 1.07 -2.25 -24.45
N PHE A 540 0.23 -2.88 -23.63
CA PHE A 540 0.68 -3.86 -22.64
C PHE A 540 1.04 -5.19 -23.29
N LEU A 541 2.31 -5.57 -23.11
CA LEU A 541 2.79 -6.93 -23.22
C LEU A 541 2.58 -7.58 -21.85
N LEU A 542 1.43 -8.24 -21.64
CA LEU A 542 1.34 -9.17 -20.53
C LEU A 542 2.39 -10.27 -20.78
N PRO A 543 3.23 -10.62 -19.80
CA PRO A 543 3.99 -11.85 -19.88
C PRO A 543 3.00 -12.97 -20.19
N SER A 544 3.17 -13.63 -21.32
CA SER A 544 2.33 -14.73 -21.78
C SER A 544 2.10 -15.67 -20.59
N LEU A 545 0.85 -15.73 -20.12
CA LEU A 545 0.39 -16.66 -19.10
C LEU A 545 0.89 -18.05 -19.50
N ARG A 546 1.83 -18.60 -18.72
CA ARG A 546 2.20 -20.01 -18.84
C ARG A 546 0.98 -20.83 -18.42
N GLN A 547 0.60 -21.75 -19.31
CA GLN A 547 -0.32 -22.85 -19.08
C GLN A 547 0.07 -23.68 -17.86
#